data_AF-A0A4V1J551-F1
#
_entry.id   AF-A0A4V1J551-F1
#
_cell.length_a   1.000
_cell.length_b   1.000
_cell.length_c   1.000
_cell.angle_alpha   90.00
_cell.angle_beta   90.00
_cell.angle_gamma   90.00
#
_symmetry.space_group_name_H-M   'P 1'
#
loop_
_entity.id
_entity.type
_entity.pdbx_description
1 polymer ?
#
loop_
_entity_poly.entity_id
_entity_poly.type
_entity_poly.pdbx_seq_one_letter_code
_entity_poly.pdbx_strand_id
1 'polypeptide(L)'
;LPAGHHQYDFELVLPGAMIESVHTHHLSVVYKLKAVARRPGFRPNLLATEYVAIKRQPAAWSWNHLNCLSINNTWNSQLHYEVFLPLRSCTDEEAIDVSFKFVPLDPAVRIISVRILLKEYAKYVSPGTGREK
;
A
#
# COMPACT_ATOMS: atom_id res chain seq x y z
N LEU A 1 9.26 8.76 43.80
CA LEU A 1 9.77 9.87 42.96
C LEU A 1 9.31 11.18 43.57
N PRO A 2 10.16 12.20 43.64
CA PRO A 2 9.73 13.54 44.06
C PRO A 2 8.65 14.08 43.11
N ALA A 3 7.84 15.02 43.59
CA ALA A 3 6.86 15.69 42.75
C ALA A 3 7.58 16.44 41.61
N GLY A 4 7.11 16.27 40.38
CA GLY A 4 7.74 16.86 39.20
C GLY A 4 7.36 16.15 37.91
N HIS A 5 7.88 16.68 36.80
CA HIS A 5 7.75 16.06 35.48
C HIS A 5 8.83 14.99 35.31
N HIS A 6 8.42 13.77 34.98
CA HIS A 6 9.31 12.63 34.79
C HIS A 6 9.16 12.12 33.36
N GLN A 7 10.27 12.03 32.63
CA GLN A 7 10.33 11.50 31.28
C GLN A 7 11.02 10.13 31.30
N TYR A 8 10.49 9.20 30.52
CA TYR A 8 11.03 7.86 30.37
C TYR A 8 11.14 7.54 28.88
N ASP A 9 12.37 7.41 28.41
CA ASP A 9 12.61 6.97 27.05
C ASP A 9 12.42 5.44 26.97
N PHE A 10 11.96 4.97 25.83
CA PHE A 10 11.76 3.55 25.58
C PHE A 10 12.17 3.21 24.15
N GLU A 11 12.51 1.95 23.94
CA GLU A 11 12.75 1.38 22.63
C GLU A 11 11.89 0.12 22.48
N LEU A 12 11.29 -0.05 21.30
CA LEU A 12 10.48 -1.21 20.98
C LEU A 12 10.85 -1.70 19.58
N VAL A 13 11.54 -2.85 19.52
CA VAL A 13 11.85 -3.50 18.25
C VAL A 13 10.58 -4.15 17.71
N LEU A 14 10.15 -3.71 16.53
CA LEU A 14 8.97 -4.26 15.87
C LEU A 14 9.29 -5.58 15.15
N PRO A 15 8.46 -6.62 15.27
CA PRO A 15 8.65 -7.85 14.53
C PRO A 15 8.63 -7.63 13.01
N GLY A 16 9.62 -8.17 12.29
CA GLY A 16 9.69 -8.03 10.83
C GLY A 16 8.53 -8.67 10.05
N ALA A 17 7.78 -9.57 10.68
CA ALA A 17 6.59 -10.23 10.12
C ALA A 17 5.27 -9.47 10.40
N MET A 18 5.33 -8.31 11.06
CA MET A 18 4.15 -7.50 11.37
C MET A 18 3.51 -6.96 10.09
N ILE A 19 2.18 -7.02 10.02
CA ILE A 19 1.42 -6.55 8.86
C ILE A 19 1.41 -5.02 8.87
N GLU A 20 1.33 -4.41 7.69
CA GLU A 20 1.12 -2.97 7.56
C GLU A 20 -0.19 -2.53 8.22
N SER A 21 -0.23 -1.29 8.71
CA SER A 21 -1.50 -0.67 9.11
C SER A 21 -2.35 -0.46 7.86
N VAL A 22 -3.55 -1.02 7.87
CA VAL A 22 -4.47 -0.94 6.73
C VAL A 22 -5.87 -0.64 7.21
N HIS A 23 -6.60 0.16 6.45
CA HIS A 23 -8.01 0.43 6.66
C HIS A 23 -8.75 0.24 5.33
N THR A 24 -9.54 -0.83 5.24
CA THR A 24 -10.33 -1.17 4.06
C THR A 24 -11.79 -1.36 4.44
N HIS A 25 -12.67 -1.55 3.46
CA HIS A 25 -14.08 -1.81 3.70
C HIS A 25 -14.37 -3.06 4.55
N HIS A 26 -13.49 -4.08 4.53
CA HIS A 26 -13.76 -5.36 5.18
C HIS A 26 -12.73 -5.75 6.26
N LEU A 27 -11.62 -5.02 6.37
CA LEU A 27 -10.56 -5.30 7.35
C LEU A 27 -9.88 -4.01 7.79
N SER A 28 -9.58 -3.92 9.08
CA SER A 28 -8.70 -2.89 9.60
C SER A 28 -7.63 -3.50 10.50
N VAL A 29 -6.37 -3.17 10.22
CA VAL A 29 -5.21 -3.50 11.04
C VAL A 29 -4.71 -2.20 11.65
N VAL A 30 -4.80 -2.09 12.97
CA VAL A 30 -4.49 -0.86 13.71
C VAL A 30 -3.57 -1.21 14.87
N TYR A 31 -2.48 -0.46 15.02
CA TYR A 31 -1.56 -0.63 16.13
C TYR A 31 -1.66 0.52 17.13
N LYS A 32 -1.45 0.17 18.40
CA LYS A 32 -1.58 1.08 19.53
C LYS A 32 -0.41 0.87 20.48
N LEU A 33 0.26 1.95 20.85
CA LEU A 33 1.17 1.97 21.98
C LEU A 33 0.34 2.23 23.24
N LYS A 34 0.51 1.39 24.26
CA LYS A 34 -0.22 1.49 25.53
C LYS A 34 0.75 1.67 26.68
N ALA A 35 0.71 2.84 27.32
CA ALA A 35 1.44 3.11 28.54
C ALA A 35 0.57 2.75 29.76
N VAL A 36 1.17 2.07 30.74
CA VAL A 36 0.48 1.61 31.96
C VAL A 36 1.30 2.02 33.18
N ALA A 37 0.81 2.99 33.96
CA ALA A 37 1.40 3.30 35.26
C ALA A 37 0.67 2.49 36.33
N ARG A 38 1.36 1.48 36.88
CA ARG A 38 0.83 0.64 37.95
C ARG A 38 0.88 1.37 39.28
N ARG A 39 -0.22 1.34 40.02
CA ARG A 39 -0.32 1.96 41.35
C ARG A 39 -0.50 0.87 42.41
N PRO A 40 0.22 0.94 43.54
CA PRO A 40 0.07 -0.04 44.60
C PRO A 40 -1.31 0.05 45.28
N GLY A 41 -1.77 -1.06 45.88
CA GLY A 41 -3.05 -1.17 46.58
C GLY A 41 -4.26 -1.39 45.66
N PHE A 42 -5.47 -1.16 46.17
CA PHE A 42 -6.74 -1.35 45.45
C PHE A 42 -7.13 -0.13 44.58
N ARG A 43 -6.15 0.49 43.90
CA ARG A 43 -6.38 1.64 43.00
C ARG A 43 -6.25 1.19 41.55
N PRO A 44 -7.08 1.70 40.62
CA PRO A 44 -6.97 1.35 39.20
C PRO A 44 -5.63 1.85 38.63
N ASN A 45 -5.11 1.17 37.61
CA ASN A 45 -3.91 1.64 36.91
C ASN A 45 -4.23 2.86 36.03
N LEU A 46 -3.25 3.74 35.82
CA LEU A 46 -3.38 4.81 34.83
C LEU A 46 -3.01 4.25 33.45
N LEU A 47 -3.83 4.55 32.45
CA LEU A 47 -3.66 4.07 31.08
C LEU A 47 -3.59 5.27 30.15
N ALA A 48 -2.62 5.26 29.25
CA ALA A 48 -2.58 6.14 28.09
C ALA A 48 -2.39 5.27 26.83
N THR A 49 -2.95 5.70 25.71
CA THR A 49 -2.90 4.94 24.46
C THR A 49 -2.74 5.87 23.29
N GLU A 50 -1.82 5.56 22.39
CA GLU A 50 -1.53 6.33 21.18
C GLU A 50 -1.56 5.42 19.95
N TYR A 51 -2.14 5.91 18.85
CA TYR A 51 -2.20 5.17 17.58
C TYR A 51 -0.88 5.30 16.83
N VAL A 52 -0.40 4.20 16.26
CA VAL A 52 0.83 4.20 15.44
C VAL A 52 0.55 3.52 14.11
N ALA A 53 0.90 4.21 13.02
CA ALA A 53 0.86 3.65 11.69
C ALA A 53 2.18 2.94 11.38
N ILE A 54 2.08 1.67 10.99
CA ILE A 54 3.20 0.90 10.45
C ILE A 54 3.02 0.91 8.94
N LYS A 55 3.90 1.59 8.21
CA LYS A 55 3.98 1.56 6.75
C LYS A 55 5.16 0.68 6.32
N ARG A 56 4.99 -0.13 5.27
CA ARG A 56 6.06 -0.97 4.71
C ARG A 56 6.43 -0.46 3.33
N GLN A 57 7.66 0.02 3.19
CA GLN A 57 8.19 0.39 1.89
C GLN A 57 9.07 -0.75 1.36
N PRO A 58 8.87 -1.22 0.12
CA PRO A 58 9.83 -2.09 -0.52
C PRO A 58 11.17 -1.37 -0.62
N ALA A 59 12.28 -2.09 -0.43
CA ALA A 59 13.60 -1.51 -0.56
C ALA A 59 13.78 -0.96 -1.98
N ALA A 60 14.29 0.28 -2.11
CA ALA A 60 14.45 0.99 -3.38
C ALA A 60 15.19 0.20 -4.48
N TRP A 61 15.98 -0.81 -4.09
CA TRP A 61 16.74 -1.68 -4.99
C TRP A 61 16.10 -3.03 -5.27
N SER A 62 14.84 -3.25 -4.84
CA SER A 62 14.15 -4.50 -5.16
C SER A 62 13.93 -4.62 -6.68
N TRP A 63 14.28 -5.78 -7.23
CA TRP A 63 14.25 -6.08 -8.68
C TRP A 63 12.92 -5.75 -9.38
N ASN A 64 11.83 -5.70 -8.62
CA ASN A 64 10.48 -5.40 -9.10
C ASN A 64 10.27 -3.91 -9.46
N HIS A 65 11.18 -3.00 -9.08
CA HIS A 65 11.11 -1.57 -9.37
C HIS A 65 11.49 -1.18 -10.80
N LEU A 66 12.09 -2.08 -11.59
CA LEU A 66 12.74 -1.72 -12.85
C LEU A 66 11.99 -2.14 -14.12
N ASN A 67 10.86 -2.83 -13.99
CA ASN A 67 10.17 -3.39 -15.16
C ASN A 67 9.06 -2.47 -15.65
N CYS A 68 9.39 -1.52 -16.53
CA CYS A 68 8.43 -0.72 -17.30
C CYS A 68 7.43 -1.63 -18.02
N LEU A 69 6.17 -1.23 -18.10
CA LEU A 69 5.18 -1.90 -18.92
C LEU A 69 5.16 -1.23 -20.29
N SER A 70 5.47 -2.00 -21.33
CA SER A 70 5.30 -1.59 -22.72
C SER A 70 4.38 -2.59 -23.41
N ILE A 71 3.22 -2.11 -23.85
CA ILE A 71 2.28 -2.89 -24.67
C ILE A 71 2.45 -2.39 -26.08
N ASN A 72 2.76 -3.29 -27.01
CA ASN A 72 2.77 -3.02 -28.43
C ASN A 72 1.86 -4.04 -29.11
N ASN A 73 0.80 -3.57 -29.77
CA ASN A 73 -0.15 -4.46 -30.42
C ASN A 73 -0.89 -3.76 -31.57
N THR A 74 -1.62 -4.55 -32.36
CA THR A 74 -2.43 -4.06 -33.47
C THR A 74 -3.88 -4.55 -33.30
N TRP A 75 -4.81 -3.62 -33.28
CA TRP A 75 -6.25 -3.92 -33.28
C TRP A 75 -6.73 -4.18 -34.70
N ASN A 76 -7.20 -5.40 -34.97
CA ASN A 76 -7.83 -5.83 -36.23
C ASN A 76 -7.07 -5.44 -37.52
N SER A 77 -5.73 -5.40 -37.47
CA SER A 77 -4.88 -4.91 -38.57
C SER A 77 -5.19 -3.49 -39.05
N GLN A 78 -5.93 -2.71 -38.24
CA GLN A 78 -6.51 -1.42 -38.59
C GLN A 78 -5.90 -0.27 -37.78
N LEU A 79 -5.45 -0.53 -36.56
CA LEU A 79 -4.83 0.44 -35.68
C LEU A 79 -3.67 -0.20 -34.92
N HIS A 80 -2.46 0.25 -35.19
CA HIS A 80 -1.31 -0.10 -34.36
C HIS A 80 -1.27 0.84 -33.15
N TYR A 81 -1.02 0.30 -31.96
CA TYR A 81 -0.95 1.10 -30.75
C TYR A 81 0.18 0.62 -29.83
N GLU A 82 0.81 1.59 -29.19
CA GLU A 82 1.81 1.38 -28.15
C GLU A 82 1.34 2.11 -26.88
N VAL A 83 1.35 1.41 -25.75
CA VAL A 83 1.10 1.98 -24.42
C VAL A 83 2.35 1.77 -23.57
N PHE A 84 2.94 2.85 -23.11
CA PHE A 84 4.14 2.83 -22.28
C PHE A 84 3.84 3.40 -20.91
N LEU A 85 4.18 2.63 -19.88
CA LEU A 85 4.09 2.98 -18.48
C LEU A 85 5.48 2.77 -17.83
N PRO A 86 6.15 3.84 -17.39
CA PRO A 86 7.53 3.80 -16.93
C PRO A 86 7.71 3.14 -15.55
N LEU A 87 6.68 3.09 -14.70
CA LEU A 87 6.80 2.69 -13.30
C LEU A 87 5.75 1.64 -12.91
N ARG A 88 6.18 0.60 -12.19
CA ARG A 88 5.26 -0.33 -11.49
C ARG A 88 5.08 -0.01 -10.01
N SER A 89 5.95 0.80 -9.42
CA SER A 89 5.83 1.29 -8.04
C SER A 89 5.83 2.80 -8.04
N CYS A 90 4.77 3.37 -7.49
CA CYS A 90 4.58 4.80 -7.30
C CYS A 90 4.51 5.04 -5.79
N THR A 91 5.09 6.13 -5.32
CA THR A 91 4.84 6.60 -3.94
C THR A 91 3.52 7.37 -3.86
N ASP A 92 2.98 7.57 -2.65
CA ASP A 92 1.68 8.24 -2.44
C ASP A 92 1.57 9.63 -3.12
N GLU A 93 2.71 10.28 -3.39
CA GLU A 93 2.80 11.66 -3.91
C GLU A 93 3.36 11.74 -5.34
N GLU A 94 3.56 10.62 -6.02
CA GLU A 94 4.20 10.57 -7.34
C GLU A 94 3.18 10.54 -8.48
N ALA A 95 3.50 11.23 -9.57
CA ALA A 95 2.66 11.25 -10.77
C ALA A 95 2.91 10.01 -11.63
N ILE A 96 1.83 9.36 -12.07
CA ILE A 96 1.90 8.20 -12.97
C ILE A 96 1.75 8.67 -14.42
N ASP A 97 2.86 8.83 -15.12
CA ASP A 97 2.86 9.24 -16.53
C ASP A 97 2.60 8.04 -17.45
N VAL A 98 1.53 8.10 -18.24
CA VAL A 98 1.17 7.06 -19.22
C VAL A 98 1.26 7.64 -20.63
N SER A 99 2.11 7.02 -21.46
CA SER A 99 2.31 7.43 -22.85
C SER A 99 1.53 6.53 -23.80
N PHE A 100 0.79 7.15 -24.72
CA PHE A 100 0.04 6.45 -25.76
C PHE A 100 0.52 6.90 -27.13
N LYS A 101 0.76 5.94 -28.01
CA LYS A 101 1.07 6.19 -29.41
C LYS A 101 0.12 5.36 -30.26
N PHE A 102 -0.49 6.00 -31.23
CA PHE A 102 -1.46 5.39 -32.12
C PHE A 102 -1.06 5.65 -33.57
N VAL A 103 -1.05 4.60 -34.37
CA VAL A 103 -0.74 4.65 -35.80
C VAL A 103 -1.88 3.96 -36.55
N PRO A 104 -2.85 4.73 -37.08
CA PRO A 104 -3.90 4.19 -37.93
C PRO A 104 -3.29 3.53 -39.17
N LEU A 105 -3.67 2.28 -39.42
CA LEU A 105 -3.27 1.51 -40.61
C LEU A 105 -4.34 1.60 -41.70
N ASP A 106 -5.60 1.80 -41.31
CA ASP A 106 -6.73 2.06 -42.20
C ASP A 106 -7.18 3.54 -42.07
N PRO A 107 -7.28 4.30 -43.18
CA PRO A 107 -7.73 5.69 -43.18
C PRO A 107 -9.15 5.93 -42.62
N ALA A 108 -10.00 4.92 -42.62
CA ALA A 108 -11.37 5.01 -42.07
C ALA A 108 -11.39 5.02 -40.54
N VAL A 109 -10.30 4.59 -39.89
CA VAL A 109 -10.22 4.45 -38.44
C VAL A 109 -9.94 5.80 -37.79
N ARG A 110 -10.71 6.12 -36.76
CA ARG A 110 -10.53 7.33 -35.95
C ARG A 110 -10.63 7.00 -34.48
N ILE A 111 -9.77 7.63 -33.69
CA ILE A 111 -9.80 7.52 -32.23
C ILE A 111 -10.73 8.61 -31.71
N ILE A 112 -11.78 8.19 -31.00
CA ILE A 112 -12.81 9.10 -30.48
C ILE A 112 -12.46 9.53 -29.05
N SER A 113 -11.97 8.61 -28.21
CA SER A 113 -11.60 8.90 -26.82
C SER A 113 -10.59 7.90 -26.28
N VAL A 114 -9.69 8.36 -25.42
CA VAL A 114 -8.83 7.54 -24.57
C VAL A 114 -9.30 7.69 -23.13
N ARG A 115 -9.45 6.57 -22.40
CA ARG A 115 -9.85 6.58 -20.99
C ARG A 115 -8.86 5.77 -20.19
N ILE A 116 -8.44 6.32 -19.05
CA ILE A 116 -7.54 5.69 -18.09
C ILE A 116 -8.34 5.45 -16.82
N LEU A 117 -8.22 4.25 -16.24
CA LEU A 117 -8.91 3.85 -15.02
C LEU A 117 -7.90 3.20 -14.08
N LEU A 118 -7.74 3.76 -12.89
CA LEU A 118 -7.02 3.13 -11.79
C LEU A 118 -8.02 2.24 -11.03
N LYS A 119 -7.68 0.96 -10.86
CA LYS A 119 -8.50 -0.02 -10.14
C LYS A 119 -7.69 -0.63 -9.01
N GLU A 120 -8.20 -0.52 -7.80
CA GLU A 120 -7.68 -1.22 -6.63
C GLU A 120 -8.37 -2.59 -6.50
N TYR A 121 -7.59 -3.63 -6.21
CA TYR A 121 -8.10 -4.96 -5.91
C TYR A 121 -7.60 -5.40 -4.54
N ALA A 122 -8.52 -5.59 -3.59
CA ALA A 122 -8.20 -6.09 -2.25
C ALA A 122 -8.61 -7.57 -2.13
N LYS A 123 -7.69 -8.42 -1.64
CA LYS A 123 -7.96 -9.82 -1.33
C LYS A 123 -7.80 -10.06 0.17
N TYR A 124 -8.86 -10.54 0.81
CA TYR A 124 -8.88 -10.87 2.23
C TYR A 124 -8.64 -12.37 2.40
N VAL A 125 -7.68 -12.75 3.24
CA VAL A 125 -7.34 -14.14 3.52
C VAL A 125 -7.50 -14.37 5.02
N SER A 126 -8.40 -15.27 5.41
CA SER A 126 -8.47 -15.74 6.79
C SER A 126 -7.43 -16.84 7.03
N PRO A 127 -6.73 -16.85 8.17
CA PRO A 127 -5.94 -17.99 8.57
C PRO A 127 -6.89 -19.10 9.05
N GLY A 128 -7.31 -19.99 8.14
CA GLY A 128 -7.97 -21.25 8.52
C GLY A 128 -9.22 -21.62 7.73
N THR A 129 -9.03 -22.24 6.56
CA THR A 129 -9.96 -23.24 6.01
C THR A 129 -9.18 -24.32 5.24
N GLY A 130 -8.09 -24.80 5.83
CA GLY A 130 -7.34 -25.97 5.40
C GLY A 130 -7.38 -27.03 6.49
N ARG A 131 -8.59 -27.51 6.84
CA ARG A 131 -8.74 -28.83 7.45
C ARG A 131 -9.04 -29.78 6.30
N GLU A 132 -7.98 -30.35 5.72
CA GLU A 132 -8.13 -31.60 4.97
C GLU A 132 -8.80 -32.62 5.90
N LYS A 133 -9.85 -33.26 5.40
CA LYS A 133 -10.46 -34.45 5.98
C LYS A 133 -9.81 -35.68 5.37
#